data_AF-A0AAW0FBR1-F1
#
_entry.id   AF-A0AAW0FBR1-F1
#
_cell.length_a   1.000
_cell.length_b   1.000
_cell.length_c   1.000
_cell.angle_alpha   90.00
_cell.angle_beta   90.00
_cell.angle_gamma   90.00
#
_symmetry.space_group_name_H-M   'P 1'
#
loop_
_entity.id
_entity.type
_entity.pdbx_description
1 polymer ?
#
loop_
_entity_poly.entity_id
_entity_poly.type
_entity_poly.pdbx_seq_one_letter_code
_entity_poly.pdbx_strand_id
1 'polypeptide(L)'
;MAENFACFEYKTQEEVLTVIKYLTGILSTTGMQLIEMFSPQHLLAQLHDGNPPMTLTQEAPPEVPAPVEPKPDLTSNLAYSRSSVIVAILMVLKAFLKMLYSISEDKCSKFVLGKRSTIGDKPASRRHEKPISWERIPFAVTEVQTTQDVEVQKQTFLTIWSEDGLSAEPMDDD
;
A
#
# COMPACT_ATOMS: atom_id res chain seq x y z
N MET A 1 -3.69 8.36 15.00
CA MET A 1 -5.08 7.86 14.76
C MET A 1 -5.14 6.38 14.40
N ALA A 2 -4.22 5.82 13.62
CA ALA A 2 -4.26 4.40 13.24
C ALA A 2 -4.32 3.44 14.45
N GLU A 3 -3.61 3.74 15.53
CA GLU A 3 -3.66 2.99 16.79
C GLU A 3 -5.07 2.95 17.40
N ASN A 4 -5.83 4.05 17.31
CA ASN A 4 -7.22 4.08 17.79
C ASN A 4 -8.08 3.09 16.99
N PHE A 5 -7.94 3.06 15.66
CA PHE A 5 -8.66 2.12 14.79
C PHE A 5 -8.26 0.66 15.07
N ALA A 6 -7.00 0.41 15.44
CA ALA A 6 -6.52 -0.90 15.86
C ALA A 6 -7.11 -1.34 17.22
N CYS A 7 -7.39 -0.38 18.12
CA CYS A 7 -7.90 -0.65 19.47
C CYS A 7 -9.43 -0.63 19.60
N PHE A 8 -10.18 -0.16 18.60
CA PHE A 8 -11.64 -0.10 18.67
C PHE A 8 -12.30 -1.47 18.86
N GLU A 9 -13.26 -1.53 19.77
CA GLU A 9 -14.10 -2.70 20.01
C GLU A 9 -15.22 -2.75 18.96
N TYR A 10 -14.89 -3.31 17.79
CA TYR A 10 -15.89 -3.58 16.78
C TYR A 10 -16.84 -4.67 17.26
N LYS A 11 -18.14 -4.41 17.15
CA LYS A 11 -19.23 -5.31 17.52
C LYS A 11 -19.57 -6.25 16.38
N THR A 12 -19.53 -5.76 15.14
CA THR A 12 -19.87 -6.55 13.95
C THR A 12 -18.73 -6.57 12.94
N GLN A 13 -18.72 -7.63 12.13
CA GLN A 13 -17.79 -7.76 11.01
C GLN A 13 -17.99 -6.64 9.98
N GLU A 14 -19.21 -6.11 9.85
CA GLU A 14 -19.51 -4.96 8.98
C GLU A 14 -18.68 -3.72 9.33
N GLU A 15 -18.50 -3.41 10.62
CA GLU A 15 -17.73 -2.24 11.03
C GLU A 15 -16.25 -2.38 10.62
N VAL A 16 -15.66 -3.56 10.85
CA VAL A 16 -14.27 -3.85 10.46
C VAL A 16 -14.10 -3.83 8.94
N LEU A 17 -15.01 -4.48 8.21
CA LEU A 17 -15.00 -4.54 6.74
C LEU A 17 -15.17 -3.15 6.12
N THR A 18 -15.98 -2.29 6.73
CA THR A 18 -16.17 -0.90 6.31
C THR A 18 -14.87 -0.12 6.42
N VAL A 19 -14.16 -0.22 7.56
CA VAL A 19 -12.83 0.40 7.73
C VAL A 19 -11.87 -0.10 6.66
N ILE A 20 -11.77 -1.43 6.48
CA ILE A 20 -10.89 -2.04 5.47
C ILE A 20 -11.23 -1.56 4.05
N LYS A 21 -12.51 -1.40 3.70
CA LYS A 21 -12.93 -0.88 2.39
C LYS A 21 -12.48 0.55 2.16
N TYR A 22 -12.65 1.44 3.14
CA TYR A 22 -12.19 2.82 3.01
C TYR A 22 -10.66 2.90 2.93
N LEU A 23 -9.94 2.12 3.75
CA LEU A 23 -8.48 2.02 3.65
C LEU A 23 -8.07 1.55 2.25
N THR A 24 -8.71 0.51 1.72
CA THR A 24 -8.43 -0.03 0.38
C THR A 24 -8.66 1.03 -0.70
N GLY A 25 -9.76 1.79 -0.65
CA GLY A 25 -10.03 2.86 -1.62
C GLY A 25 -8.98 3.98 -1.62
N ILE A 26 -8.47 4.35 -0.43
CA ILE A 26 -7.37 5.32 -0.31
C ILE A 26 -6.08 4.72 -0.89
N LEU A 27 -5.77 3.46 -0.60
CA LEU A 27 -4.58 2.79 -1.14
C LEU A 27 -4.64 2.71 -2.68
N SER A 28 -5.79 2.41 -3.28
CA SER A 28 -5.94 2.32 -4.74
C SER A 28 -5.72 3.63 -5.49
N THR A 29 -5.94 4.77 -4.83
CA THR A 29 -5.80 6.08 -5.46
C THR A 29 -4.49 6.74 -5.04
N THR A 30 -4.36 7.07 -3.76
CA THR A 30 -3.17 7.76 -3.21
C THR A 30 -1.95 6.86 -3.20
N GLY A 31 -2.11 5.57 -2.87
CA GLY A 31 -0.99 4.64 -2.85
C GLY A 31 -0.39 4.43 -4.24
N MET A 32 -1.24 4.18 -5.24
CA MET A 32 -0.80 4.06 -6.63
C MET A 32 -0.12 5.34 -7.13
N GLN A 33 -0.68 6.51 -6.85
CA GLN A 33 -0.06 7.79 -7.23
C GLN A 33 1.35 7.93 -6.65
N LEU A 34 1.58 7.52 -5.39
CA LEU A 34 2.92 7.56 -4.78
C LEU A 34 3.89 6.56 -5.41
N ILE A 35 3.40 5.38 -5.82
CA ILE A 35 4.22 4.40 -6.55
C ILE A 35 4.69 4.97 -7.89
N GLU A 36 3.80 5.60 -8.64
CA GLU A 36 4.13 6.26 -9.91
C GLU A 36 5.20 7.35 -9.71
N MET A 37 5.08 8.14 -8.63
CA MET A 37 6.04 9.20 -8.31
C MET A 37 7.41 8.68 -7.87
N PHE A 38 7.46 7.61 -7.06
CA PHE A 38 8.74 7.07 -6.58
C PHE A 38 9.45 6.19 -7.58
N SER A 39 8.71 5.49 -8.43
CA SER A 39 9.30 4.60 -9.41
C SER A 39 8.48 4.50 -10.69
N PRO A 40 8.65 5.46 -11.62
CA PRO A 40 8.16 5.32 -12.99
C PRO A 40 8.67 4.03 -13.66
N GLN A 41 9.87 3.58 -13.29
CA GLN A 41 10.51 2.37 -13.82
C GLN A 41 9.92 1.06 -13.27
N HIS A 42 9.26 1.07 -12.11
CA HIS A 42 8.60 -0.13 -11.57
C HIS A 42 7.32 -0.44 -12.36
N LEU A 43 6.66 0.57 -12.92
CA LEU A 43 5.56 0.37 -13.88
C LEU A 43 6.06 -0.25 -15.19
N LEU A 44 7.23 0.19 -15.69
CA LEU A 44 7.87 -0.41 -16.87
C LEU A 44 8.28 -1.87 -16.63
N ALA A 45 8.80 -2.19 -15.44
CA ALA A 45 9.12 -3.57 -15.07
C ALA A 45 7.86 -4.45 -15.02
N GLN A 46 6.74 -3.96 -14.47
CA GLN A 46 5.46 -4.68 -14.47
C GLN A 46 4.83 -4.80 -15.87
N LEU A 47 5.03 -3.83 -16.76
CA LEU A 47 4.59 -3.92 -18.17
C LEU A 47 5.45 -4.89 -18.99
N HIS A 48 6.74 -5.03 -18.66
CA HIS A 48 7.66 -5.94 -19.34
C HIS A 48 7.56 -7.39 -18.86
N ASP A 49 6.92 -7.68 -17.72
CA ASP A 49 6.71 -9.04 -17.21
C ASP A 49 5.65 -9.86 -18.01
N GLY A 50 5.12 -9.28 -19.09
CA GLY A 50 4.15 -9.92 -19.99
C GLY A 50 4.70 -10.43 -21.33
N ASN A 51 5.99 -10.30 -21.63
CA ASN A 51 6.54 -10.79 -22.90
C ASN A 51 8.05 -11.11 -22.81
N PRO A 52 8.51 -12.33 -23.14
CA PRO A 52 9.94 -12.63 -23.16
C PRO A 52 10.62 -11.78 -24.24
N PRO A 53 11.76 -11.11 -23.96
CA PRO A 53 12.45 -10.33 -24.97
C PRO A 53 13.14 -11.27 -25.97
N MET A 54 12.64 -11.27 -27.20
CA MET A 54 13.38 -11.76 -28.35
C MET A 54 14.55 -10.79 -28.60
N THR A 55 15.76 -11.29 -28.41
CA THR A 55 17.02 -10.64 -28.73
C THR A 55 17.11 -10.31 -30.21
N LEU A 56 17.08 -9.03 -30.60
CA LEU A 56 17.58 -8.57 -31.91
C LEU A 56 18.25 -7.19 -31.79
N THR A 57 19.59 -7.24 -31.73
CA THR A 57 20.56 -6.35 -32.39
C THR A 57 20.20 -4.88 -32.67
N GLN A 58 20.79 -4.01 -31.86
CA GLN A 58 21.59 -2.82 -32.21
C GLN A 58 21.42 -2.20 -33.61
N GLU A 59 20.87 -0.99 -33.65
CA GLU A 59 21.32 0.12 -34.51
C GLU A 59 20.86 1.46 -33.91
N ALA A 60 21.78 2.41 -33.75
CA ALA A 60 21.55 3.71 -33.11
C ALA A 60 21.15 4.79 -34.14
N PRO A 61 20.13 5.61 -33.85
CA PRO A 61 19.92 6.92 -34.50
C PRO A 61 19.87 8.10 -33.48
N PRO A 62 19.89 9.36 -33.95
CA PRO A 62 20.67 10.44 -33.36
C PRO A 62 20.06 11.11 -32.13
N GLU A 63 20.97 11.70 -31.36
CA GLU A 63 20.80 12.48 -30.13
C GLU A 63 19.75 13.60 -30.27
N VAL A 64 18.51 13.27 -29.94
CA VAL A 64 17.44 14.24 -29.67
C VAL A 64 17.74 14.85 -28.30
N PRO A 65 17.67 16.18 -28.10
CA PRO A 65 17.87 16.76 -26.77
C PRO A 65 16.81 16.15 -25.85
N ALA A 66 17.27 15.40 -24.84
CA ALA A 66 16.38 14.81 -23.85
C ALA A 66 15.45 15.92 -23.32
N PRO A 67 14.13 15.68 -23.22
CA PRO A 67 13.25 16.61 -22.52
C PRO A 67 13.86 16.87 -21.15
N VAL A 68 14.07 18.14 -20.82
CA VAL A 68 14.56 18.53 -19.49
C VAL A 68 13.44 18.19 -18.52
N GLU A 69 13.44 16.96 -18.00
CA GLU A 69 12.53 16.58 -16.93
C GLU A 69 12.79 17.55 -15.77
N PRO A 70 11.76 18.25 -15.28
CA PRO A 70 11.94 19.16 -14.15
C PRO A 70 12.38 18.31 -12.95
N LYS A 71 13.64 18.49 -12.52
CA LYS A 71 14.15 17.86 -11.31
C LYS A 71 13.19 18.19 -10.16
N PRO A 72 12.60 17.18 -9.49
CA PRO A 72 11.64 17.44 -8.44
C PRO A 72 12.30 18.26 -7.34
N ASP A 73 11.66 19.37 -6.96
CA ASP A 73 12.10 20.23 -5.87
C ASP A 73 12.22 19.39 -4.58
N LEU A 74 13.24 19.68 -3.77
CA LEU A 74 13.53 18.97 -2.53
C LEU A 74 12.35 19.04 -1.55
N THR A 75 11.61 20.15 -1.60
CA THR A 75 10.37 20.38 -0.83
C THR A 75 9.27 19.40 -1.24
N SER A 76 9.08 19.19 -2.55
CA SER A 76 8.13 18.23 -3.10
C SER A 76 8.50 16.79 -2.75
N ASN A 77 9.78 16.42 -2.87
CA ASN A 77 10.26 15.09 -2.47
C ASN A 77 10.00 14.79 -0.99
N LEU A 78 10.19 15.78 -0.12
CA LEU A 78 9.89 15.64 1.30
C LEU A 78 8.38 15.49 1.55
N ALA A 79 7.53 16.22 0.83
CA ALA A 79 6.08 16.08 0.92
C ALA A 79 5.59 14.70 0.46
N TYR A 80 6.14 14.17 -0.63
CA TYR A 80 5.83 12.81 -1.10
C TYR A 80 6.33 11.75 -0.11
N SER A 81 7.54 11.91 0.44
CA SER A 81 8.08 11.00 1.45
C SER A 81 7.23 10.96 2.71
N ARG A 82 6.80 12.12 3.23
CA ARG A 82 5.89 12.18 4.39
C ARG A 82 4.53 11.56 4.08
N SER A 83 4.01 11.79 2.87
CA SER A 83 2.76 11.16 2.43
C SER A 83 2.88 9.64 2.35
N SER A 84 4.05 9.12 1.94
CA SER A 84 4.28 7.68 1.85
C SER A 84 4.35 6.99 3.22
N VAL A 85 4.81 7.70 4.27
CA VAL A 85 4.70 7.22 5.66
C VAL A 85 3.23 7.00 6.02
N ILE A 86 2.37 7.96 5.70
CA ILE A 86 0.93 7.85 6.00
C ILE A 86 0.33 6.66 5.27
N VAL A 87 0.61 6.51 3.97
CA VAL A 87 0.10 5.38 3.19
C VAL A 87 0.62 4.04 3.73
N ALA A 88 1.90 3.94 4.08
CA ALA A 88 2.47 2.74 4.72
C ALA A 88 1.74 2.39 6.03
N ILE A 89 1.44 3.40 6.86
CA ILE A 89 0.65 3.21 8.10
C ILE A 89 -0.73 2.62 7.79
N LEU A 90 -1.39 3.09 6.73
CA LEU A 90 -2.70 2.55 6.31
C LEU A 90 -2.60 1.09 5.83
N MET A 91 -1.52 0.73 5.14
CA MET A 91 -1.27 -0.66 4.70
C MET A 91 -1.09 -1.59 5.89
N VAL A 92 -0.25 -1.20 6.85
CA VAL A 92 -0.02 -1.98 8.07
C VAL A 92 -1.30 -2.07 8.90
N LEU A 93 -2.08 -0.99 9.01
CA LEU A 93 -3.38 -1.02 9.69
C LEU A 93 -4.38 -1.96 9.00
N LYS A 94 -4.48 -1.92 7.66
CA LYS A 94 -5.33 -2.82 6.87
C LYS A 94 -4.93 -4.28 7.12
N ALA A 95 -3.65 -4.61 7.01
CA ALA A 95 -3.12 -5.96 7.24
C ALA A 95 -3.38 -6.43 8.68
N PHE A 96 -3.14 -5.56 9.66
CA PHE A 96 -3.41 -5.82 11.07
C PHE A 96 -4.88 -6.13 11.32
N LEU A 97 -5.83 -5.34 10.78
CA LEU A 97 -7.26 -5.58 10.96
C LEU A 97 -7.72 -6.87 10.27
N LYS A 98 -7.21 -7.18 9.06
CA LYS A 98 -7.47 -8.47 8.39
C LYS A 98 -7.07 -9.63 9.30
N MET A 99 -5.86 -9.59 9.84
CA MET A 99 -5.29 -10.66 10.67
C MET A 99 -6.00 -10.77 12.02
N LEU A 100 -6.25 -9.65 12.70
CA LEU A 100 -6.90 -9.58 14.00
C LEU A 100 -8.33 -10.16 13.99
N TYR A 101 -9.10 -9.91 12.92
CA TYR A 101 -10.50 -10.32 12.79
C TYR A 101 -10.73 -11.52 11.86
N SER A 102 -9.67 -12.18 11.37
CA SER A 102 -9.78 -13.34 10.46
C SER A 102 -10.49 -13.05 9.14
N ILE A 103 -10.28 -11.86 8.59
CA ILE A 103 -10.91 -11.41 7.36
C ILE A 103 -9.97 -11.75 6.20
N SER A 104 -10.39 -12.70 5.38
CA SER A 104 -9.73 -13.03 4.11
C SER A 104 -10.05 -12.01 3.02
N GLU A 105 -9.27 -12.01 1.95
CA GLU A 105 -9.48 -11.11 0.83
C GLU A 105 -10.82 -11.34 0.12
N ASP A 106 -11.25 -12.59 -0.05
CA ASP A 106 -12.56 -12.94 -0.61
C ASP A 106 -13.72 -12.28 0.14
N LYS A 107 -13.65 -12.25 1.48
CA LYS A 107 -14.64 -11.59 2.34
C LYS A 107 -14.66 -10.09 2.12
N CYS A 108 -13.49 -9.47 1.99
CA CYS A 108 -13.37 -8.06 1.62
C CYS A 108 -13.99 -7.81 0.24
N SER A 109 -13.65 -8.61 -0.76
CA SER A 109 -14.13 -8.43 -2.15
C SER A 109 -15.65 -8.55 -2.27
N LYS A 110 -16.25 -9.53 -1.60
CA LYS A 110 -17.72 -9.75 -1.59
C LYS A 110 -18.50 -8.70 -0.81
N PHE A 111 -17.87 -8.03 0.15
CA PHE A 111 -18.53 -6.98 0.93
C PHE A 111 -18.72 -5.71 0.10
N VAL A 112 -19.93 -5.14 0.12
CA VAL A 112 -20.28 -3.91 -0.59
C VAL A 112 -20.93 -2.95 0.39
N LEU A 113 -20.40 -1.72 0.45
CA LEU A 113 -20.91 -0.68 1.35
C LEU A 113 -22.39 -0.40 1.07
N GLY A 114 -23.18 -0.30 2.15
CA GLY A 114 -24.63 -0.02 2.08
C GLY A 114 -25.48 -1.20 1.60
N LYS A 115 -24.90 -2.36 1.27
CA LYS A 115 -25.64 -3.59 0.98
C LYS A 115 -25.56 -4.53 2.17
N ARG A 116 -26.71 -5.05 2.59
CA ARG A 116 -26.77 -6.07 3.63
C ARG A 116 -25.97 -7.31 3.19
N SER A 117 -25.15 -7.82 4.09
CA SER A 117 -24.35 -9.01 3.83
C SER A 117 -24.35 -9.94 5.04
N THR A 118 -24.54 -11.24 4.80
CA THR A 118 -24.51 -12.27 5.85
C THR A 118 -23.18 -12.33 6.58
N ILE A 119 -22.10 -11.86 5.96
CA ILE A 119 -20.81 -11.77 6.65
C ILE A 119 -20.73 -10.58 7.58
N GLY A 120 -21.32 -9.44 7.21
CA GLY A 120 -21.33 -8.22 7.99
C GLY A 120 -22.15 -8.36 9.28
N ASP A 121 -23.26 -9.11 9.21
CA ASP A 121 -24.16 -9.40 10.33
C ASP A 121 -23.50 -10.27 11.44
N LYS A 122 -22.34 -10.88 11.18
CA LYS A 122 -21.64 -11.73 12.17
C LYS A 122 -20.95 -10.86 13.23
N PRO A 123 -20.87 -11.33 14.48
CA PRO A 123 -20.10 -10.63 15.50
C PRO A 123 -18.61 -10.61 15.14
N ALA A 124 -17.95 -9.49 15.43
CA ALA A 124 -16.50 -9.39 15.30
C ALA A 124 -15.82 -10.02 16.53
N SER A 125 -14.86 -10.92 16.28
CA SER A 125 -14.08 -11.57 17.34
C SER A 125 -12.59 -11.40 17.06
N ARG A 126 -11.86 -10.94 18.08
CA ARG A 126 -10.42 -10.72 18.01
C ARG A 126 -9.67 -12.03 18.22
N ARG A 127 -8.66 -12.30 17.39
CA ARG A 127 -7.77 -13.46 17.56
C ARG A 127 -6.79 -13.30 18.72
N HIS A 128 -6.37 -12.08 19.01
CA HIS A 128 -5.40 -11.77 20.06
C HIS A 128 -5.55 -10.34 20.55
N GLU A 129 -4.86 -10.00 21.64
CA GLU A 129 -4.83 -8.64 22.19
C GLU A 129 -3.49 -7.92 21.97
N LYS A 130 -2.59 -8.52 21.16
CA LYS A 130 -1.33 -7.87 20.81
C LYS A 130 -1.60 -6.55 20.07
N PRO A 131 -0.94 -5.44 20.46
CA PRO A 131 -1.08 -4.16 19.78
C PRO A 131 -0.48 -4.20 18.37
N ILE A 132 -0.87 -3.23 17.54
CA ILE A 132 -0.23 -2.99 16.24
C ILE A 132 1.25 -2.64 16.44
N SER A 133 2.12 -3.18 15.58
CA SER A 133 3.55 -2.89 15.59
C SER A 133 3.94 -2.04 14.40
N TRP A 134 4.84 -1.07 14.63
CA TRP A 134 5.35 -0.13 13.63
C TRP A 134 6.78 -0.44 13.19
N GLU A 135 7.34 -1.59 13.59
CA GLU A 135 8.75 -1.97 13.30
C GLU A 135 9.09 -1.96 11.81
N ARG A 136 8.10 -2.21 10.93
CA ARG A 136 8.28 -2.19 9.47
C ARG A 136 8.33 -0.77 8.89
N ILE A 137 7.93 0.25 9.64
CA ILE A 137 7.88 1.65 9.19
C ILE A 137 8.69 2.50 10.17
N PRO A 138 10.02 2.62 10.00
CA PRO A 138 10.89 3.37 10.91
C PRO A 138 10.43 4.82 11.13
N PHE A 139 9.91 5.44 10.07
CA PHE A 139 9.42 6.82 10.08
C PHE A 139 7.96 6.97 10.55
N ALA A 140 7.31 5.91 11.04
CA ALA A 140 6.00 6.04 11.70
C ALA A 140 6.12 6.69 13.09
N VAL A 141 7.29 6.55 13.72
CA VAL A 141 7.59 7.11 15.06
C VAL A 141 8.69 8.17 15.04
N THR A 142 9.32 8.38 13.89
CA THR A 142 10.43 9.33 13.71
C THR A 142 10.15 10.21 12.49
N GLU A 143 10.54 11.48 12.53
CA GLU A 143 10.32 12.41 11.42
C GLU A 143 11.32 12.19 10.27
N VAL A 144 10.85 12.35 9.03
CA VAL A 144 11.71 12.48 7.84
C VAL A 144 12.23 13.91 7.77
N GLN A 145 13.54 14.10 7.90
CA GLN A 145 14.18 15.43 7.93
C GLN A 145 15.25 15.61 6.86
N THR A 146 15.96 14.54 6.49
CA THR A 146 17.10 14.61 5.58
C THR A 146 16.78 13.99 4.22
N THR A 147 17.59 14.29 3.20
CA THR A 147 17.50 13.64 1.90
C THR A 147 17.80 12.14 1.98
N GLN A 148 18.65 11.72 2.93
CA GLN A 148 18.90 10.30 3.18
C GLN A 148 17.65 9.60 3.72
N ASP A 149 16.93 10.25 4.65
CA ASP A 149 15.67 9.72 5.18
C ASP A 149 14.63 9.54 4.08
N VAL A 150 14.58 10.47 3.12
CA VAL A 150 13.67 10.38 1.96
C VAL A 150 13.94 9.12 1.16
N GLU A 151 15.21 8.79 0.88
CA GLU A 151 15.57 7.60 0.11
C GLU A 151 15.28 6.30 0.88
N VAL A 152 15.60 6.28 2.19
CA VAL A 152 15.26 5.13 3.04
C VAL A 152 13.75 4.93 3.08
N GLN A 153 12.98 5.99 3.29
CA GLN A 153 11.52 5.91 3.34
C GLN A 153 10.92 5.47 1.99
N LYS A 154 11.48 5.92 0.87
CA LYS A 154 11.08 5.46 -0.46
C LYS A 154 11.28 3.95 -0.60
N GLN A 155 12.45 3.44 -0.24
CA GLN A 155 12.75 2.01 -0.33
C GLN A 155 11.84 1.19 0.59
N THR A 156 11.68 1.63 1.85
CA THR A 156 10.76 0.99 2.81
C THR A 156 9.34 0.95 2.27
N PHE A 157 8.84 2.05 1.71
CA PHE A 157 7.50 2.11 1.13
C PHE A 157 7.32 1.12 -0.03
N LEU A 158 8.28 1.06 -0.95
CA LEU A 158 8.23 0.13 -2.09
C LEU A 158 8.25 -1.34 -1.64
N THR A 159 9.06 -1.68 -0.63
CA THR A 159 9.09 -3.03 -0.06
C THR A 159 7.74 -3.38 0.57
N ILE A 160 7.19 -2.53 1.44
CA ILE A 160 5.88 -2.76 2.05
C ILE A 160 4.80 -2.86 0.97
N TRP A 161 4.86 -2.02 -0.06
CA TRP A 161 3.91 -2.05 -1.17
C TRP A 161 3.91 -3.37 -1.92
N SER A 162 5.09 -3.94 -2.18
CA SER A 162 5.22 -5.23 -2.85
C SER A 162 4.63 -6.39 -2.04
N GLU A 163 4.71 -6.32 -0.71
CA GLU A 163 4.23 -7.36 0.21
C GLU A 163 2.72 -7.22 0.51
N ASP A 164 2.25 -6.01 0.85
CA ASP A 164 0.92 -5.78 1.45
C ASP A 164 0.00 -4.87 0.63
N GLY A 165 0.39 -4.55 -0.61
CA GLY A 165 -0.32 -3.62 -1.48
C GLY A 165 -1.71 -4.07 -1.90
N LEU A 166 -2.02 -3.86 -3.17
CA LEU A 166 -3.24 -4.36 -3.79
C LEU A 166 -3.01 -5.67 -4.55
N SER A 167 -1.89 -6.32 -4.29
CA SER A 167 -1.62 -7.66 -4.79
C SER A 167 -2.68 -8.61 -4.23
N ALA A 168 -3.40 -9.30 -5.12
CA ALA A 168 -4.24 -10.41 -4.74
C ALA A 168 -3.31 -11.48 -4.11
N GLU A 169 -3.59 -11.89 -2.88
CA GLU A 169 -2.90 -13.04 -2.29
C GLU A 169 -3.11 -14.24 -3.24
N PRO A 170 -2.06 -15.03 -3.56
CA PRO A 170 -2.26 -16.24 -4.35
C PRO A 170 -3.31 -17.10 -3.65
N MET A 171 -4.34 -17.49 -4.39
CA MET A 171 -5.42 -18.30 -3.84
C MET A 171 -4.80 -19.58 -3.30
N ASP A 172 -4.95 -19.82 -2.00
CA ASP A 172 -4.68 -21.14 -1.44
C ASP A 172 -5.67 -22.11 -2.13
N ASP A 173 -5.15 -22.98 -2.99
CA ASP A 173 -5.91 -24.08 -3.58
C ASP A 173 -6.27 -25.06 -2.44
N ASP A 174 -7.52 -25.04 -2.00
CA ASP A 174 -8.13 -26.07 -1.13
C ASP A 174 -8.18 -27.45 -1.82
#